data_AF-A0A1G0LQC4-F1
#
_entry.id   AF-A0A1G0LQC4-F1
#
_cell.length_a   1.000
_cell.length_b   1.000
_cell.length_c   1.000
_cell.angle_alpha   90.00
_cell.angle_beta   90.00
_cell.angle_gamma   90.00
#
_symmetry.space_group_name_H-M   'P 1'
#
loop_
_entity.id
_entity.type
_entity.pdbx_description
1 polymer ?
#
loop_
_entity_poly.entity_id
_entity_poly.type
_entity_poly.pdbx_seq_one_letter_code
_entity_poly.pdbx_strand_id
1 'polypeptide(L)'
;MVGAAAVVILIVVLVSRQSGPAAPATGAAPPGMGGAAPAIDLSSMTPREQADRLFDRVMQASSQGDSSQVSFFTPMALQTYGTLDGLDADARYHVGLLEIEAANFPAALAQADTLQQLSPGHLFVMLVRGEAARRSGDAAALRRAYRSFLDTADQEEATGKQEYAAHQRALDAFRDAARAALGSAR
;
A
#
# COMPACT_ATOMS: atom_id res chain seq x y z
N MET A 1 -4.75 -16.08 -23.29
CA MET A 1 -4.30 -15.43 -22.05
C MET A 1 -5.15 -14.21 -21.84
N VAL A 2 -6.06 -14.24 -20.86
CA VAL A 2 -7.00 -13.14 -20.60
C VAL A 2 -6.28 -12.14 -19.71
N GLY A 3 -6.01 -10.95 -20.23
CA GLY A 3 -5.46 -9.84 -19.47
C GLY A 3 -6.44 -9.44 -18.37
N ALA A 4 -6.08 -9.71 -17.12
CA ALA A 4 -6.77 -9.17 -15.97
C ALA A 4 -6.39 -7.68 -15.88
N ALA A 5 -7.33 -6.80 -16.21
CA ALA A 5 -7.21 -5.38 -15.92
C ALA A 5 -7.19 -5.21 -14.40
N ALA A 6 -6.00 -5.00 -13.84
CA ALA A 6 -5.83 -4.62 -12.46
C ALA A 6 -6.38 -3.19 -12.30
N VAL A 7 -7.52 -3.04 -11.64
CA VAL A 7 -7.86 -1.76 -11.03
C VAL A 7 -6.94 -1.61 -9.83
N VAL A 8 -5.84 -0.91 -10.06
CA VAL A 8 -4.89 -0.47 -9.04
C VAL A 8 -5.52 0.72 -8.32
N ILE A 9 -5.62 0.64 -6.99
CA ILE A 9 -5.98 1.80 -6.17
C ILE A 9 -4.79 2.76 -6.23
N LEU A 10 -5.02 3.90 -6.90
CA LEU A 10 -4.01 4.91 -7.19
C LEU A 10 -3.78 5.81 -5.96
N ILE A 11 -2.76 5.51 -5.14
CA ILE A 11 -2.27 6.45 -4.12
C ILE A 11 -1.17 7.33 -4.77
N VAL A 12 -1.59 8.36 -5.50
CA VAL A 12 -0.68 9.42 -5.99
C VAL A 12 -0.36 10.39 -4.85
N VAL A 13 0.84 10.35 -4.28
CA VAL A 13 1.37 11.46 -3.46
C VAL A 13 2.07 12.44 -4.41
N LEU A 14 1.44 13.60 -4.64
CA LEU A 14 2.00 14.67 -5.47
C LEU A 14 3.05 15.46 -4.65
N VAL A 15 4.34 15.21 -4.91
CA VAL A 15 5.41 16.11 -4.48
C VAL A 15 5.72 17.06 -5.63
N SER A 16 5.28 18.31 -5.46
CA SER A 16 5.55 19.43 -6.36
C SER A 16 7.05 19.69 -6.47
N ARG A 17 7.63 19.59 -7.68
CA ARG A 17 9.00 20.03 -7.94
C ARG A 17 9.01 21.25 -8.86
N GLN A 18 9.24 22.40 -8.24
CA GLN A 18 9.59 23.67 -8.85
C GLN A 18 10.74 23.50 -9.87
N SER A 19 10.50 23.92 -11.11
CA SER A 19 11.45 23.82 -12.23
C SER A 19 12.38 25.04 -12.26
N GLY A 20 13.69 24.81 -12.31
CA GLY A 20 14.71 25.79 -12.68
C GLY A 20 15.31 25.49 -14.06
N PRO A 21 15.84 26.49 -14.79
CA PRO A 21 16.15 26.37 -16.21
C PRO A 21 17.47 25.62 -16.49
N ALA A 22 17.49 24.92 -17.63
CA ALA A 22 18.54 24.03 -18.09
C ALA A 22 19.74 24.76 -18.76
N ALA A 23 20.91 24.12 -18.70
CA ALA A 23 22.08 24.38 -19.55
C ALA A 23 22.70 23.03 -20.00
N PRO A 24 23.44 22.99 -21.14
CA PRO A 24 23.47 21.83 -22.04
C PRO A 24 24.61 20.80 -21.81
N ALA A 25 24.43 19.67 -22.49
CA ALA A 25 25.06 18.37 -22.33
C ALA A 25 26.51 18.22 -22.85
N THR A 26 27.23 17.23 -22.30
CA THR A 26 28.06 16.29 -23.07
C THR A 26 28.36 15.02 -22.26
N GLY A 27 28.11 13.84 -22.83
CA GLY A 27 28.57 12.55 -22.30
C GLY A 27 27.64 11.40 -22.67
N ALA A 28 27.87 10.78 -23.83
CA ALA A 28 27.14 9.58 -24.26
C ALA A 28 27.52 8.38 -23.38
N ALA A 29 26.51 7.77 -22.76
CA ALA A 29 26.57 6.52 -21.99
C ALA A 29 25.54 5.52 -22.58
N PRO A 30 25.75 4.20 -22.40
CA PRO A 30 25.15 3.14 -23.23
C PRO A 30 23.61 3.05 -23.10
N PRO A 31 22.91 2.51 -24.11
CA PRO A 31 21.46 2.44 -24.10
C PRO A 31 21.00 1.26 -23.24
N GLY A 32 20.40 1.55 -22.07
CA GLY A 32 19.79 0.47 -21.28
C GLY A 32 19.53 0.72 -19.80
N MET A 33 18.95 1.86 -19.41
CA MET A 33 18.13 1.97 -18.19
C MET A 33 17.18 3.15 -18.39
N GLY A 34 15.90 2.86 -18.59
CA GLY A 34 14.86 3.89 -18.59
C GLY A 34 14.87 4.59 -17.23
N GLY A 35 15.15 5.89 -17.25
CA GLY A 35 14.96 6.85 -16.15
C GLY A 35 15.23 6.31 -14.75
N ALA A 36 16.51 6.23 -14.35
CA ALA A 36 16.83 6.18 -12.94
C ALA A 36 16.23 7.43 -12.28
N ALA A 37 15.15 7.23 -11.52
CA ALA A 37 14.74 8.22 -10.53
C ALA A 37 15.99 8.59 -9.71
N PRO A 38 16.19 9.88 -9.36
CA PRO A 38 17.37 10.28 -8.61
C PRO A 38 17.50 9.37 -7.39
N ALA A 39 18.68 8.75 -7.23
CA ALA A 39 18.97 7.91 -6.07
C ALA A 39 18.69 8.74 -4.81
N ILE A 40 17.65 8.36 -4.09
CA ILE A 40 17.27 9.03 -2.84
C ILE A 40 18.35 8.67 -1.82
N ASP A 41 18.97 9.66 -1.20
CA ASP A 41 19.92 9.42 -0.12
C ASP A 41 19.18 8.89 1.10
N LEU A 42 19.33 7.58 1.35
CA LEU A 42 18.73 6.89 2.49
C LEU A 42 19.54 7.11 3.78
N SER A 43 20.78 7.58 3.69
CA SER A 43 21.69 7.65 4.85
C SER A 43 21.31 8.72 5.87
N SER A 44 20.50 9.71 5.47
CA SER A 44 19.97 10.75 6.36
C SER A 44 18.56 10.45 6.88
N MET A 45 17.97 9.30 6.54
CA MET A 45 16.61 8.93 6.93
C MET A 45 16.59 8.05 8.18
N THR A 46 15.56 8.20 9.01
CA THR A 46 15.27 7.23 10.07
C THR A 46 14.98 5.84 9.49
N PRO A 47 15.17 4.75 10.24
CA PRO A 47 14.84 3.41 9.76
C PRO A 47 13.39 3.27 9.24
N ARG A 48 12.44 3.94 9.90
CA ARG A 48 11.04 3.98 9.45
C ARG A 48 10.88 4.69 8.11
N GLU A 49 11.46 5.87 7.95
CA GLU A 49 11.41 6.60 6.68
C GLU A 49 12.03 5.80 5.54
N GLN A 50 13.14 5.09 5.79
CA GLN A 50 13.74 4.21 4.78
C GLN A 50 12.78 3.09 4.36
N ALA A 51 12.11 2.44 5.31
CA ALA A 51 11.11 1.41 5.04
C ALA A 51 9.93 1.98 4.22
N ASP A 52 9.41 3.14 4.61
CA ASP A 52 8.29 3.79 3.92
C ASP A 52 8.68 4.21 2.49
N ARG A 53 9.93 4.64 2.25
CA ARG A 53 10.41 4.89 0.87
C ARG A 53 10.42 3.66 0.00
N LEU A 54 10.85 2.51 0.55
CA LEU A 54 10.84 1.26 -0.17
C LEU A 54 9.40 0.78 -0.41
N PHE A 55 8.52 0.95 0.55
CA PHE A 55 7.08 0.72 0.39
C PHE A 55 6.50 1.54 -0.76
N ASP A 56 6.71 2.86 -0.76
CA ASP A 56 6.24 3.76 -1.82
C ASP A 56 6.75 3.31 -3.20
N ARG A 57 8.01 2.88 -3.27
CA ARG A 57 8.61 2.37 -4.50
C ARG A 57 7.91 1.11 -5.01
N VAL A 58 7.61 0.17 -4.13
CA VAL A 58 6.89 -1.07 -4.49
C VAL A 58 5.47 -0.76 -4.93
N MET A 59 4.73 0.06 -4.17
CA MET A 59 3.36 0.43 -4.52
C MET A 59 3.29 1.19 -5.84
N GLN A 60 4.25 2.09 -6.10
CA GLN A 60 4.37 2.78 -7.38
C GLN A 60 4.65 1.80 -8.52
N ALA A 61 5.58 0.86 -8.36
CA ALA A 61 5.88 -0.15 -9.37
C ALA A 61 4.66 -1.06 -9.65
N SER A 62 3.98 -1.51 -8.59
CA SER A 62 2.73 -2.29 -8.68
C SER A 62 1.67 -1.53 -9.48
N SER A 63 1.51 -0.23 -9.21
CA SER A 63 0.56 0.62 -9.94
C SER A 63 0.83 0.76 -11.44
N GLN A 64 2.10 0.61 -11.84
CA GLN A 64 2.55 0.68 -13.23
C GLN A 64 2.58 -0.70 -13.90
N GLY A 65 2.27 -1.77 -13.18
CA GLY A 65 2.40 -3.15 -13.66
C GLY A 65 3.85 -3.61 -13.83
N ASP A 66 4.82 -2.92 -13.21
CA ASP A 66 6.24 -3.26 -13.27
C ASP A 66 6.57 -4.37 -12.25
N SER A 67 6.24 -5.60 -12.63
CA SER A 67 6.46 -6.80 -11.82
C SER A 67 7.95 -7.05 -11.50
N SER A 68 8.85 -6.59 -12.36
CA SER A 68 10.30 -6.73 -12.14
C SER A 68 10.72 -5.90 -10.93
N GLN A 69 10.31 -4.63 -10.88
CA GLN A 69 10.60 -3.77 -9.73
C GLN A 69 9.86 -4.18 -8.46
N VAL A 70 8.60 -4.64 -8.56
CA VAL A 70 7.90 -5.22 -7.40
C VAL A 70 8.70 -6.38 -6.82
N SER A 71 9.11 -7.35 -7.65
CA SER A 71 9.86 -8.52 -7.17
C SER A 71 11.24 -8.16 -6.57
N PHE A 72 11.86 -7.10 -7.07
CA PHE A 72 13.16 -6.65 -6.60
C PHE A 72 13.08 -5.90 -5.27
N PHE A 73 12.11 -4.97 -5.13
CA PHE A 73 12.04 -4.09 -3.97
C PHE A 73 11.24 -4.64 -2.78
N THR A 74 10.28 -5.54 -3.00
CA THR A 74 9.45 -6.08 -1.91
C THR A 74 10.27 -6.74 -0.79
N PRO A 75 11.24 -7.64 -1.08
CA PRO A 75 12.02 -8.28 -0.01
C PRO A 75 12.86 -7.26 0.80
N MET A 76 13.40 -6.24 0.14
CA MET A 76 14.13 -5.16 0.81
C MET A 76 13.21 -4.36 1.74
N ALA A 77 12.02 -3.98 1.28
CA ALA A 77 11.05 -3.25 2.08
C ALA A 77 10.64 -4.05 3.33
N LEU A 78 10.30 -5.34 3.16
CA LEU A 78 9.96 -6.24 4.26
C LEU A 78 11.11 -6.40 5.25
N GLN A 79 12.34 -6.56 4.76
CA GLN A 79 13.52 -6.63 5.60
C GLN A 79 13.71 -5.34 6.42
N THR A 80 13.57 -4.17 5.79
CA THR A 80 13.74 -2.88 6.49
C THR A 80 12.67 -2.68 7.57
N TYR A 81 11.39 -2.98 7.30
CA TYR A 81 10.36 -2.99 8.36
C TYR A 81 10.67 -3.97 9.48
N GLY A 82 11.26 -5.14 9.16
CA GLY A 82 11.68 -6.13 10.15
C GLY A 82 12.82 -5.67 11.08
N THR A 83 13.49 -4.56 10.78
CA THR A 83 14.53 -3.97 11.65
C THR A 83 13.99 -2.95 12.66
N LEU A 84 12.71 -2.58 12.57
CA LEU A 84 12.10 -1.61 13.48
C LEU A 84 11.84 -2.22 14.86
N ASP A 85 11.92 -1.40 15.91
CA ASP A 85 11.60 -1.78 17.30
C ASP A 85 10.07 -1.85 17.53
N GLY A 86 9.41 -2.69 16.74
CA GLY A 86 7.96 -2.86 16.72
C GLY A 86 7.28 -2.15 15.55
N LEU A 87 6.05 -2.58 15.26
CA LEU A 87 5.22 -2.05 14.19
C LEU A 87 3.95 -1.43 14.78
N ASP A 88 3.75 -0.14 14.51
CA ASP A 88 2.48 0.56 14.73
C ASP A 88 1.41 0.13 13.70
N ALA A 89 0.20 0.70 13.79
CA ALA A 89 -0.90 0.34 12.92
C ALA A 89 -0.60 0.61 11.43
N ASP A 90 0.05 1.73 11.13
CA ASP A 90 0.44 2.14 9.78
C ASP A 90 1.50 1.21 9.19
N ALA A 91 2.55 0.88 9.96
CA ALA A 91 3.59 -0.04 9.53
C ALA A 91 3.04 -1.45 9.29
N ARG A 92 2.11 -1.92 10.14
CA ARG A 92 1.44 -3.22 9.95
C ARG A 92 0.61 -3.25 8.68
N TYR A 93 -0.06 -2.13 8.37
CA TYR A 93 -0.79 -1.97 7.12
C TYR A 93 0.15 -2.06 5.91
N HIS A 94 1.26 -1.31 5.93
CA HIS A 94 2.26 -1.34 4.86
C HIS A 94 2.88 -2.72 4.66
N VAL A 95 3.31 -3.38 5.74
CA VAL A 95 3.82 -4.76 5.68
C VAL A 95 2.76 -5.71 5.14
N GLY A 96 1.49 -5.58 5.57
CA GLY A 96 0.38 -6.38 5.04
C GLY A 96 0.22 -6.25 3.53
N LEU A 97 0.33 -5.04 2.98
CA LEU A 97 0.27 -4.81 1.53
C LEU A 97 1.51 -5.36 0.79
N LEU A 98 2.71 -5.23 1.36
CA LEU A 98 3.93 -5.81 0.79
C LEU A 98 3.86 -7.33 0.70
N GLU A 99 3.36 -7.98 1.76
CA GLU A 99 3.15 -9.43 1.77
C GLU A 99 2.11 -9.86 0.72
N ILE A 100 1.07 -9.04 0.49
CA ILE A 100 0.11 -9.26 -0.60
C ILE A 100 0.78 -9.14 -1.97
N GLU A 101 1.66 -8.17 -2.19
CA GLU A 101 2.43 -8.05 -3.43
C GLU A 101 3.38 -9.23 -3.65
N ALA A 102 3.89 -9.81 -2.56
CA ALA A 102 4.65 -11.07 -2.58
C ALA A 102 3.77 -12.33 -2.72
N ALA A 103 2.45 -12.18 -2.85
CA ALA A 103 1.46 -13.28 -2.83
C ALA A 103 1.50 -14.13 -1.54
N ASN A 104 2.05 -13.60 -0.45
CA ASN A 104 2.10 -14.22 0.87
C ASN A 104 0.89 -13.80 1.73
N PHE A 105 -0.30 -14.21 1.29
CA PHE A 105 -1.56 -13.87 1.96
C PHE A 105 -1.63 -14.27 3.44
N PRO A 106 -1.08 -15.43 3.88
CA PRO A 106 -1.07 -15.76 5.31
C PRO A 106 -0.31 -14.75 6.16
N ALA A 107 0.85 -14.26 5.71
CA ALA A 107 1.60 -13.26 6.44
C ALA A 107 0.88 -11.90 6.48
N ALA A 108 0.25 -11.52 5.37
CA ALA A 108 -0.58 -10.31 5.33
C ALA A 108 -1.74 -10.39 6.34
N LEU A 109 -2.45 -11.52 6.38
CA LEU A 109 -3.55 -11.75 7.31
C LEU A 109 -3.06 -11.75 8.77
N ALA A 110 -1.86 -12.26 9.05
CA ALA A 110 -1.26 -12.19 10.39
C ALA A 110 -1.02 -10.75 10.87
N GLN A 111 -0.68 -9.81 9.97
CA GLN A 111 -0.60 -8.39 10.31
C GLN A 111 -1.98 -7.81 10.67
N ALA A 112 -3.01 -8.15 9.88
CA ALA A 112 -4.37 -7.73 10.16
C ALA A 112 -4.89 -8.31 11.49
N ASP A 113 -4.58 -9.58 11.78
CA ASP A 113 -4.98 -10.24 13.02
C ASP A 113 -4.29 -9.62 14.24
N THR A 114 -3.00 -9.30 14.14
CA THR A 114 -2.29 -8.61 15.22
C THR A 114 -2.88 -7.21 15.46
N LEU A 115 -3.15 -6.46 14.39
CA LEU A 115 -3.76 -5.14 14.51
C LEU A 115 -5.18 -5.20 15.10
N GLN A 116 -5.97 -6.20 14.72
CA GLN A 116 -7.30 -6.43 15.30
C GLN A 116 -7.25 -6.72 16.80
N GLN A 117 -6.23 -7.45 17.28
CA GLN A 117 -6.05 -7.72 18.70
C GLN A 117 -5.67 -6.44 19.47
N LEU A 118 -4.83 -5.59 18.88
CA LEU A 118 -4.37 -4.35 19.52
C LEU A 118 -5.42 -3.24 19.48
N SER A 119 -6.18 -3.14 18.39
CA SER A 119 -7.20 -2.12 18.18
C SER A 119 -8.42 -2.76 17.50
N PRO A 120 -9.35 -3.33 18.28
CA PRO A 120 -10.55 -3.94 17.74
C PRO A 120 -11.35 -2.95 16.88
N GLY A 121 -11.64 -3.32 15.64
CA GLY A 121 -12.40 -2.46 14.71
C GLY A 121 -11.54 -1.56 13.83
N HIS A 122 -10.22 -1.52 14.02
CA HIS A 122 -9.33 -0.67 13.24
C HIS A 122 -9.49 -0.89 11.73
N LEU A 123 -9.70 0.18 10.96
CA LEU A 123 -10.12 0.07 9.56
C LEU A 123 -9.11 -0.63 8.66
N PHE A 124 -7.82 -0.47 8.94
CA PHE A 124 -6.75 -1.17 8.20
C PHE A 124 -6.85 -2.69 8.28
N VAL A 125 -7.46 -3.25 9.34
CA VAL A 125 -7.73 -4.71 9.40
C VAL A 125 -8.60 -5.13 8.23
N MET A 126 -9.67 -4.39 7.95
CA MET A 126 -10.59 -4.69 6.85
C MET A 126 -9.95 -4.42 5.49
N LEU A 127 -9.13 -3.37 5.37
CA LEU A 127 -8.42 -3.08 4.12
C LEU A 127 -7.46 -4.22 3.75
N VAL A 128 -6.63 -4.69 4.70
CA VAL A 128 -5.69 -5.81 4.44
C VAL A 128 -6.43 -7.11 4.13
N ARG A 129 -7.45 -7.46 4.94
CA ARG A 129 -8.24 -8.67 4.71
C ARG A 129 -8.98 -8.64 3.38
N GLY A 130 -9.55 -7.49 3.03
CA GLY A 130 -10.24 -7.28 1.75
C GLY A 130 -9.27 -7.37 0.58
N GLU A 131 -8.12 -6.72 0.66
CA GLU A 131 -7.12 -6.77 -0.41
C GLU A 131 -6.55 -8.18 -0.61
N ALA A 132 -6.22 -8.89 0.47
CA ALA A 132 -5.78 -10.28 0.41
C ALA A 132 -6.86 -11.20 -0.20
N ALA A 133 -8.12 -11.01 0.18
CA ALA A 133 -9.25 -11.75 -0.38
C ALA A 133 -9.46 -11.45 -1.87
N ARG A 134 -9.35 -10.18 -2.27
CA ARG A 134 -9.44 -9.74 -3.67
C ARG A 134 -8.36 -10.39 -4.52
N ARG A 135 -7.11 -10.36 -4.05
CA ARG A 135 -5.93 -10.89 -4.76
C ARG A 135 -5.91 -12.42 -4.81
N SER A 136 -6.46 -13.10 -3.81
CA SER A 136 -6.60 -14.56 -3.79
C SER A 136 -7.87 -15.08 -4.47
N GLY A 137 -8.80 -14.19 -4.88
CA GLY A 137 -10.06 -14.58 -5.51
C GLY A 137 -11.14 -15.09 -4.54
N ASP A 138 -10.95 -14.92 -3.23
CA ASP A 138 -11.95 -15.30 -2.21
C ASP A 138 -13.06 -14.23 -2.11
N ALA A 139 -14.07 -14.38 -2.97
CA ALA A 139 -15.23 -13.48 -2.98
C ALA A 139 -16.03 -13.49 -1.66
N ALA A 140 -16.01 -14.59 -0.91
CA ALA A 140 -16.75 -14.68 0.35
C ALA A 140 -16.03 -13.89 1.46
N ALA A 141 -14.70 -14.02 1.55
CA ALA A 141 -13.88 -13.21 2.45
C ALA A 141 -13.93 -11.72 2.09
N LEU A 142 -13.89 -11.38 0.80
CA LEU A 142 -13.99 -10.00 0.36
C LEU A 142 -15.32 -9.37 0.78
N ARG A 143 -16.45 -10.06 0.57
CA ARG A 143 -17.77 -9.60 1.04
C ARG A 143 -17.88 -9.51 2.56
N ARG A 144 -17.12 -10.31 3.33
CA ARG A 144 -17.06 -10.18 4.79
C ARG A 144 -16.31 -8.91 5.19
N ALA A 145 -15.13 -8.69 4.60
CA ALA A 145 -14.31 -7.50 4.86
C ALA A 145 -15.08 -6.20 4.53
N TYR A 146 -15.78 -6.15 3.39
CA TYR A 146 -16.61 -5.02 3.02
C TYR A 146 -17.74 -4.72 4.02
N ARG A 147 -18.46 -5.74 4.49
CA ARG A 147 -19.53 -5.55 5.49
C ARG A 147 -18.96 -5.02 6.79
N SER A 148 -17.93 -5.69 7.32
CA SER A 148 -17.28 -5.26 8.56
C SER A 148 -16.74 -3.83 8.48
N PHE A 149 -16.21 -3.42 7.33
CA PHE A 149 -15.76 -2.05 7.12
C PHE A 149 -16.94 -1.07 7.20
N LEU A 150 -18.02 -1.29 6.43
CA LEU A 150 -19.18 -0.39 6.43
C LEU A 150 -19.87 -0.31 7.80
N ASP A 151 -19.89 -1.41 8.55
CA ASP A 151 -20.48 -1.46 9.89
C ASP A 151 -19.67 -0.66 10.94
N THR A 152 -18.38 -0.42 10.69
CA THR A 152 -17.44 0.14 11.69
C THR A 152 -16.86 1.51 11.28
N ALA A 153 -16.87 1.86 9.99
CA ALA A 153 -16.15 3.00 9.43
C ALA A 153 -16.46 4.33 10.10
N ASP A 154 -17.75 4.67 10.27
CA ASP A 154 -18.15 5.97 10.82
C ASP A 154 -17.67 6.15 12.28
N GLN A 155 -17.77 5.09 13.09
CA GLN A 155 -17.32 5.11 14.48
C GLN A 155 -15.81 5.25 14.58
N GLU A 156 -15.06 4.49 13.78
CA GLU A 156 -13.60 4.52 13.82
C GLU A 156 -13.04 5.82 13.25
N GLU A 157 -13.57 6.34 12.15
CA GLU A 157 -13.10 7.61 11.58
C GLU A 157 -13.30 8.77 12.56
N ALA A 158 -14.37 8.76 13.36
CA ALA A 158 -14.61 9.75 14.40
C ALA A 158 -13.54 9.77 15.50
N THR A 159 -12.71 8.72 15.63
CA THR A 159 -11.58 8.69 16.56
C THR A 159 -10.41 9.58 16.15
N GLY A 160 -10.37 10.03 14.88
CA GLY A 160 -9.38 11.01 14.40
C GLY A 160 -7.93 10.51 14.38
N LYS A 161 -7.71 9.19 14.27
CA LYS A 161 -6.37 8.61 14.15
C LYS A 161 -5.62 9.21 12.95
N GLN A 162 -4.36 9.55 13.15
CA GLN A 162 -3.56 10.26 12.14
C GLN A 162 -3.37 9.42 10.86
N GLU A 163 -3.20 8.12 11.01
CA GLU A 163 -3.07 7.17 9.91
C GLU A 163 -4.31 7.14 9.02
N TYR A 164 -5.51 7.39 9.55
CA TYR A 164 -6.71 7.48 8.71
C TYR A 164 -6.67 8.72 7.81
N ALA A 165 -6.18 9.86 8.32
CA ALA A 165 -5.98 11.05 7.50
C ALA A 165 -4.89 10.83 6.42
N ALA A 166 -3.81 10.13 6.76
CA ALA A 166 -2.75 9.79 5.82
C ALA A 166 -3.23 8.85 4.69
N HIS A 167 -4.19 7.97 4.99
CA HIS A 167 -4.70 6.95 4.07
C HIS A 167 -6.15 7.18 3.62
N GLN A 168 -6.65 8.42 3.70
CA GLN A 168 -8.05 8.76 3.40
C GLN A 168 -8.50 8.24 2.03
N ARG A 169 -7.65 8.38 1.00
CA ARG A 169 -7.96 7.87 -0.36
C ARG A 169 -8.13 6.35 -0.42
N ALA A 170 -7.35 5.60 0.34
CA ALA A 170 -7.50 4.15 0.40
C ALA A 170 -8.79 3.75 1.12
N LEU A 171 -9.13 4.45 2.22
CA LEU A 171 -10.37 4.25 2.96
C LEU A 171 -11.60 4.56 2.09
N ASP A 172 -11.60 5.70 1.39
CA ASP A 172 -12.69 6.10 0.51
C ASP A 172 -12.85 5.13 -0.67
N ALA A 173 -11.76 4.74 -1.32
CA ALA A 173 -11.81 3.75 -2.40
C ALA A 173 -12.37 2.40 -1.92
N PHE A 174 -11.97 1.95 -0.73
CA PHE A 174 -12.49 0.72 -0.14
C PHE A 174 -13.97 0.82 0.22
N ARG A 175 -14.41 1.96 0.77
CA ARG A 175 -15.80 2.29 1.06
C ARG A 175 -16.67 2.23 -0.19
N ASP A 176 -16.23 2.88 -1.26
CA ASP A 176 -16.97 2.93 -2.52
C ASP A 176 -17.09 1.55 -3.16
N ALA A 177 -15.99 0.78 -3.17
CA ALA A 177 -16.00 -0.60 -3.63
C ALA A 177 -16.93 -1.49 -2.78
N ALA A 178 -16.93 -1.31 -1.46
CA ALA A 178 -17.81 -2.03 -0.55
C ALA A 178 -19.30 -1.74 -0.82
N ARG A 179 -19.66 -0.46 -0.97
CA ARG A 179 -21.03 -0.02 -1.29
C ARG A 179 -21.51 -0.54 -2.63
N ALA A 180 -20.65 -0.49 -3.65
CA ALA A 180 -20.96 -1.03 -4.97
C ALA A 180 -21.16 -2.55 -4.93
N ALA A 181 -20.29 -3.28 -4.22
CA ALA A 181 -20.31 -4.74 -4.18
C ALA A 181 -21.44 -5.34 -3.33
N LEU A 182 -21.82 -4.67 -2.25
CA LEU A 182 -22.88 -5.12 -1.35
C LEU A 182 -24.27 -4.61 -1.76
N GLY A 183 -24.31 -3.70 -2.75
CA GLY A 183 -25.52 -3.02 -3.17
C GLY A 183 -26.03 -2.18 -2.01
N SER A 184 -25.59 -0.93 -1.91
CA SER A 184 -26.26 0.01 -1.02
C SER A 184 -27.73 0.11 -1.43
N ALA A 185 -28.60 -0.46 -0.59
CA ALA A 185 -29.99 -0.05 -0.48
C ALA A 185 -29.98 1.48 -0.42
N ARG A 186 -30.64 2.11 -1.39
CA ARG A 186 -30.99 3.53 -1.29
C ARG A 186 -31.89 3.75 -0.09
#